data_AF-A0A356Z510-F1
#
_entry.id   AF-A0A356Z510-F1
#
_cell.length_a   1.000
_cell.length_b   1.000
_cell.length_c   1.000
_cell.angle_alpha   90.00
_cell.angle_beta   90.00
_cell.angle_gamma   90.00
#
_symmetry.space_group_name_H-M   'P 1'
#
loop_
_entity.id
_entity.type
_entity.pdbx_description
1 polymer ?
#
loop_
_entity_poly.entity_id
_entity_poly.type
_entity_poly.pdbx_seq_one_letter_code
_entity_poly.pdbx_strand_id
1 'polypeptide(L)'
;MCWSCNPYCGGCKPPKPKPRKCTNCGKFNFNEQATKCEKCGADLPELVPPPTVMCLYVGQLCANPCRRHLTPSDDGELKTCKYRTVPKR
;
A
#
# COMPACT_ATOMS: atom_id res chain seq x y z
N MET A 1 17.24 -5.88 -17.24
CA MET A 1 16.26 -6.53 -16.33
C MET A 1 16.68 -6.27 -14.89
N CYS A 2 15.86 -5.63 -14.07
CA CYS A 2 16.16 -5.47 -12.64
C CYS A 2 15.50 -6.63 -11.88
N TRP A 3 16.33 -7.57 -11.39
CA TRP A 3 15.96 -8.88 -10.83
C TRP A 3 15.61 -8.88 -9.34
N SER A 4 15.25 -7.72 -8.76
CA SER A 4 14.95 -7.63 -7.34
C SER A 4 13.47 -7.29 -7.10
N CYS A 5 12.81 -8.11 -6.29
CA CYS A 5 11.43 -7.86 -5.86
C CYS A 5 11.38 -6.59 -5.00
N ASN A 6 10.63 -5.57 -5.44
CA ASN A 6 10.37 -4.39 -4.63
C ASN A 6 9.18 -4.65 -3.69
N PRO A 7 9.39 -4.78 -2.35
CA PRO A 7 8.30 -5.07 -1.41
C PRO A 7 7.30 -3.90 -1.24
N TYR A 8 7.63 -2.71 -1.76
CA TYR A 8 6.78 -1.51 -1.74
C TYR A 8 6.03 -1.27 -3.05
N CYS A 9 6.03 -2.26 -3.98
CA CYS A 9 5.29 -2.15 -5.24
C CYS A 9 3.76 -2.16 -5.07
N GLY A 10 3.26 -2.56 -3.89
CA GLY A 10 1.84 -2.70 -3.59
C GLY A 10 1.22 -4.03 -4.04
N GLY A 11 2.03 -4.99 -4.51
CA GLY A 11 1.58 -6.34 -4.86
C GLY A 11 1.61 -7.36 -3.71
N CYS A 12 2.34 -7.05 -2.62
CA CYS A 12 2.39 -7.90 -1.43
C CYS A 12 1.03 -7.95 -0.71
N LYS A 13 0.79 -9.00 0.07
CA LYS A 13 -0.45 -9.24 0.81
C LYS A 13 -0.16 -9.42 2.32
N PRO A 14 -0.62 -8.52 3.21
CA PRO A 14 -1.16 -7.20 2.88
C PRO A 14 -0.06 -6.29 2.28
N PRO A 15 -0.43 -5.24 1.53
CA PRO A 15 0.55 -4.29 1.00
C PRO A 15 1.26 -3.54 2.14
N LYS A 16 2.57 -3.36 2.01
CA LYS A 16 3.33 -2.49 2.89
C LYS A 16 3.09 -1.02 2.52
N PRO A 17 2.94 -0.12 3.50
CA PRO A 17 2.88 1.31 3.24
C PRO A 17 4.12 1.80 2.50
N LYS A 18 3.95 2.77 1.59
CA LYS A 18 5.05 3.31 0.81
C LYS A 18 5.93 4.19 1.70
N PRO A 19 7.27 4.10 1.60
CA PRO A 19 8.15 4.99 2.33
C PRO A 19 7.96 6.43 1.87
N ARG A 20 8.07 7.38 2.80
CA ARG A 20 7.96 8.80 2.47
C ARG A 20 9.29 9.32 1.96
N LYS A 21 9.26 9.94 0.79
CA LYS A 21 10.42 10.63 0.24
C LYS A 21 10.48 12.04 0.82
N CYS A 22 11.61 12.38 1.45
CA CYS A 22 11.86 13.73 1.91
C CYS A 22 11.95 14.68 0.71
N THR A 23 11.18 15.76 0.71
CA THR A 23 11.15 16.77 -0.35
C THR A 23 12.40 17.65 -0.37
N ASN A 24 13.09 17.76 0.77
CA ASN A 24 14.30 18.56 0.91
C ASN A 24 15.57 17.81 0.45
N CYS A 25 15.80 16.58 0.92
CA CYS A 25 17.05 15.85 0.65
C CYS A 25 16.90 14.56 -0.18
N GLY A 26 15.68 14.19 -0.55
CA GLY A 26 15.38 13.02 -1.39
C GLY A 26 15.49 11.65 -0.70
N LYS A 27 15.88 11.59 0.59
CA LYS A 27 15.97 10.35 1.38
C LYS A 27 14.58 9.71 1.51
N PHE A 28 14.50 8.39 1.30
CA PHE A 28 13.33 7.59 1.67
C PHE A 28 13.37 7.26 3.16
N ASN A 29 12.27 7.55 3.85
CA ASN A 29 12.07 7.30 5.27
C ASN A 29 11.03 6.18 5.39
N PHE A 30 11.44 5.08 6.01
CA PHE A 30 10.64 3.85 6.08
C PHE A 30 9.82 3.76 7.36
N ASN A 31 10.11 4.61 8.35
CA ASN A 31 9.30 4.75 9.55
C ASN A 31 8.01 5.53 9.23
N GLU A 32 6.87 4.85 9.38
CA GLU A 32 5.54 5.40 9.12
C GLU A 32 5.13 6.47 10.15
N GLN A 33 5.67 6.40 11.37
CA GLN A 33 5.37 7.34 12.46
C GLN A 33 6.29 8.56 12.49
N ALA A 34 7.39 8.56 11.72
CA ALA A 34 8.34 9.66 11.72
C ALA A 34 7.71 10.96 11.19
N THR A 35 7.83 12.07 11.89
CA THR A 35 7.40 13.38 11.36
C THR A 35 8.54 14.13 10.68
N LYS A 36 9.79 13.75 10.99
CA LYS A 36 11.00 14.40 10.48
C LYS A 36 11.87 13.42 9.70
N CYS A 37 12.65 13.93 8.76
CA CYS A 37 13.57 13.14 7.98
C CYS A 37 14.75 12.68 8.82
N GLU A 38 15.03 11.38 8.79
CA GLU A 38 16.14 10.74 9.52
C GLU A 38 17.53 11.23 9.06
N LYS A 39 17.61 11.87 7.88
CA LYS A 39 18.87 12.38 7.33
C LYS A 39 19.08 13.87 7.60
N CYS A 40 18.12 14.72 7.26
CA CYS A 40 18.29 16.17 7.29
C CYS A 40 17.43 16.90 8.34
N GLY A 41 16.58 16.19 9.08
CA GLY A 41 15.73 16.77 10.12
C GLY A 41 14.53 17.59 9.63
N ALA A 42 14.39 17.80 8.31
CA ALA A 42 13.25 18.50 7.72
C ALA A 42 11.93 17.73 7.92
N ASP A 43 10.81 18.44 7.95
CA ASP A 43 9.49 17.82 8.06
C ASP A 43 9.20 16.92 6.85
N LEU A 44 8.65 15.75 7.15
CA LEU A 44 8.20 14.80 6.13
C LEU A 44 6.80 15.16 5.66
N PRO A 45 6.47 14.87 4.40
CA PRO A 45 5.11 15.05 3.91
C PRO A 45 4.13 14.17 4.70
N GLU A 46 2.87 14.59 4.72
CA GLU A 46 1.80 13.82 5.34
C GLU A 46 1.67 12.43 4.70
N LEU A 47 1.35 11.43 5.54
CA LEU A 47 1.14 10.07 5.06
C LEU A 47 -0.25 9.98 4.41
N VAL A 48 -0.28 9.87 3.09
CA VAL A 48 -1.53 9.63 2.36
C VAL A 48 -1.97 8.18 2.58
N PRO A 49 -3.15 7.93 3.17
CA PRO A 49 -3.64 6.58 3.34
C PRO A 49 -3.91 5.92 1.97
N PRO A 50 -3.78 4.59 1.88
CA PRO A 50 -4.13 3.87 0.66
C PRO A 50 -5.61 4.11 0.29
N PRO A 51 -5.94 4.16 -1.01
CA PRO A 51 -7.32 4.35 -1.44
C PRO A 51 -8.16 3.12 -1.10
N THR A 52 -9.41 3.37 -0.71
CA THR A 52 -10.40 2.31 -0.61
C THR A 52 -10.94 1.99 -2.00
N VAL A 53 -10.93 0.70 -2.37
CA VAL A 53 -11.37 0.25 -3.70
C VAL A 53 -12.29 -0.95 -3.60
N MET A 54 -13.17 -1.12 -4.60
CA MET A 54 -13.94 -2.36 -4.77
C MET A 54 -13.00 -3.49 -5.23
N CYS A 55 -12.97 -4.59 -4.50
CA CYS A 55 -12.13 -5.74 -4.84
C CYS A 55 -12.91 -6.75 -5.70
N LEU A 56 -12.59 -6.84 -7.00
CA LEU A 56 -13.27 -7.77 -7.91
C LEU A 56 -13.11 -9.25 -7.51
N TYR A 57 -12.05 -9.59 -6.78
CA TYR A 57 -11.83 -10.95 -6.28
C TYR A 57 -12.76 -11.37 -5.13
N VAL A 58 -13.22 -10.40 -4.30
CA VAL A 58 -14.03 -10.67 -3.10
C VAL A 58 -15.44 -10.06 -3.20
N GLY A 59 -15.64 -9.11 -4.11
CA GLY A 59 -16.89 -8.36 -4.27
C GLY A 59 -17.16 -7.36 -3.14
N GLN A 60 -16.12 -6.92 -2.44
CA GLN A 60 -16.24 -6.04 -1.26
C GLN A 60 -15.20 -4.91 -1.29
N LEU A 61 -15.49 -3.82 -0.58
CA LEU A 61 -14.53 -2.73 -0.36
C LEU A 61 -13.31 -3.20 0.44
N CYS A 62 -12.13 -2.76 0.02
CA CYS A 62 -10.83 -3.03 0.62
C CYS A 62 -10.06 -1.73 0.81
N ALA A 63 -9.62 -1.45 2.04
CA ALA A 63 -8.95 -0.20 2.42
C ALA A 63 -7.45 -0.17 2.12
N ASN A 64 -6.83 -1.31 1.80
CA ASN A 64 -5.40 -1.42 1.50
C ASN A 64 -5.20 -2.39 0.31
N PRO A 65 -5.39 -1.91 -0.94
CA PRO A 65 -5.45 -2.78 -2.10
C PRO A 65 -4.11 -3.38 -2.51
N CYS A 66 -4.08 -4.71 -2.66
CA CYS A 66 -2.91 -5.49 -3.11
C CYS A 66 -2.87 -5.75 -4.63
N ARG A 67 -3.45 -4.86 -5.44
CA ARG A 67 -3.67 -5.00 -6.89
C ARG A 67 -4.55 -6.18 -7.35
N ARG A 68 -4.78 -7.21 -6.52
CA ARG A 68 -5.75 -8.30 -6.82
C ARG A 68 -7.18 -7.79 -7.00
N HIS A 69 -7.50 -6.60 -6.50
CA HIS A 69 -8.78 -5.94 -6.72
C HIS A 69 -9.10 -5.68 -8.20
N LEU A 70 -8.08 -5.63 -9.08
CA LEU A 70 -8.22 -5.34 -10.50
C LEU A 70 -8.67 -6.56 -11.32
N THR A 71 -8.57 -7.76 -10.76
CA THR A 71 -8.86 -9.01 -11.49
C THR A 71 -9.89 -9.82 -10.71
N PRO A 72 -10.96 -10.31 -11.35
CA PRO A 72 -11.88 -11.27 -10.73
C PRO A 72 -11.15 -12.61 -10.45
N SER A 73 -11.83 -13.52 -9.76
CA SER A 73 -11.35 -14.90 -9.66
C SER A 73 -11.38 -15.59 -11.02
N ASP A 74 -10.48 -16.54 -11.24
CA ASP A 74 -10.37 -17.26 -12.52
C ASP A 74 -11.66 -18.05 -12.82
N ASP A 75 -12.33 -18.59 -11.79
CA ASP A 75 -13.63 -19.28 -11.91
C ASP A 75 -14.84 -18.33 -12.01
N GLY A 76 -14.63 -17.00 -12.00
CA GLY A 76 -15.70 -16.00 -11.98
C GLY A 76 -16.43 -15.85 -10.63
N GLU A 77 -16.21 -16.74 -9.67
CA GLU A 77 -16.82 -16.67 -8.34
C GLU A 77 -16.11 -15.71 -7.37
N LEU A 78 -16.86 -15.13 -6.44
CA LEU A 78 -16.29 -14.35 -5.34
C LEU A 78 -15.62 -15.26 -4.32
N LYS A 79 -14.40 -14.91 -3.92
CA LYS A 79 -13.61 -15.70 -2.96
C LYS A 79 -13.45 -14.95 -1.64
N THR A 80 -13.22 -15.71 -0.56
CA THR A 80 -12.84 -15.12 0.73
C THR A 80 -11.38 -14.69 0.71
N CYS A 81 -11.05 -13.61 1.44
CA CYS A 81 -9.68 -13.09 1.53
C CYS A 81 -9.28 -12.78 2.97
N LYS A 82 -8.35 -13.56 3.51
CA LYS A 82 -7.78 -13.36 4.87
C LYS A 82 -7.00 -12.05 5.05
N TYR A 83 -6.60 -11.41 3.95
CA TYR A 83 -5.84 -10.16 3.95
C TYR A 83 -6.69 -8.94 3.61
N ARG A 84 -8.02 -9.11 3.48
CA ARG A 84 -8.92 -7.99 3.23
C ARG A 84 -8.87 -7.05 4.43
N THR A 85 -8.60 -5.77 4.17
CA THR A 85 -8.72 -4.71 5.18
C THR A 85 -10.08 -4.03 5.03
N VAL A 86 -10.86 -4.04 6.11
CA VAL A 86 -12.18 -3.40 6.14
C VAL A 86 -12.02 -1.88 6.22
N PRO A 87 -12.68 -1.09 5.36
CA PRO A 87 -12.70 0.36 5.49
C PRO A 87 -13.31 0.77 6.82
N LYS A 88 -12.68 1.74 7.51
CA LYS A 88 -13.26 2.35 8.72
C LYS A 88 -14.41 3.27 8.30
N ARG A 89 -15.51 3.24 9.06
CA ARG A 89 -16.71 4.06 8.83
C ARG A 89 -16.52 5.46 9.39
#